data_AF-A0AA50DXU9-F1
#
_entry.id   AF-A0AA50DXU9-F1
#
_cell.length_a   1.000
_cell.length_b   1.000
_cell.length_c   1.000
_cell.angle_alpha   90.00
_cell.angle_beta   90.00
_cell.angle_gamma   90.00
#
_symmetry.space_group_name_H-M   'P 1'
#
loop_
_entity.id
_entity.type
_entity.pdbx_description
1 polymer ?
#
loop_
_entity_poly.entity_id
_entity_poly.type
_entity_poly.pdbx_seq_one_letter_code
_entity_poly.pdbx_strand_id
1 'polypeptide(L)'
;MANPLYVAFVWHQHQPCYQSYGMVGNGHGYYQLPWVRLHGTRDYGGLIKLWARYPSLHQTVSFTPCLLAQLEDYAQGLAIDRHLALTLSSVEKLSLEQKVEILTTFFEANPRTQIFPQHRYQQLYEQRQRQGIDWCISHWQPQDFSDLLAWHNLIWFDALTIAEDRDVRDWYFRQKSFTLGDRQRIISKQRQIIQGIIPLHRQLQESGQLEIITSPYATQFCPF
;
A
#
# COMPACT_ATOMS: atom_id res chain seq x y z
N MET A 1 1.27 2.82 48.55
CA MET A 1 0.37 2.97 47.40
C MET A 1 1.20 2.81 46.14
N ALA A 2 0.82 1.92 45.22
CA ALA A 2 1.49 1.82 43.93
C ALA A 2 1.03 2.99 43.05
N ASN A 3 1.97 3.82 42.59
CA ASN A 3 1.67 4.87 41.63
C ASN A 3 1.62 4.23 40.22
N PRO A 4 0.53 4.40 39.46
CA PRO A 4 0.49 3.88 38.10
C PRO A 4 1.53 4.60 37.23
N LEU A 5 2.24 3.83 36.40
CA LEU A 5 3.09 4.38 35.35
C LEU A 5 2.22 4.79 34.16
N TYR A 6 2.29 6.05 33.76
CA TYR A 6 1.64 6.54 32.55
C TYR A 6 2.59 6.35 31.36
N VAL A 7 2.13 5.64 30.34
CA VAL A 7 2.88 5.39 29.10
C VAL A 7 2.11 5.99 27.94
N ALA A 8 2.77 6.83 27.15
CA ALA A 8 2.22 7.41 25.93
C ALA A 8 3.05 6.93 24.72
N PHE A 9 2.38 6.41 23.70
CA PHE A 9 2.99 6.13 22.41
C PHE A 9 2.58 7.22 21.42
N VAL A 10 3.56 7.79 20.73
CA VAL A 10 3.35 8.78 19.67
C VAL A 10 3.75 8.18 18.34
N TRP A 11 2.77 7.95 17.48
CA TRP A 11 2.94 7.32 16.18
C TRP A 11 3.09 8.39 15.11
N HIS A 12 4.33 8.63 14.67
CA HIS A 12 4.59 9.58 13.60
C HIS A 12 4.40 8.94 12.22
N GLN A 13 3.33 9.34 11.53
CA GLN A 13 2.99 8.89 10.19
C GLN A 13 3.43 9.94 9.16
N HIS A 14 4.36 9.55 8.31
CA HIS A 14 4.94 10.39 7.27
C HIS A 14 5.20 9.60 5.99
N GLN A 15 4.95 10.26 4.86
CA GLN A 15 5.52 9.92 3.56
C GLN A 15 5.99 11.21 2.87
N PRO A 16 7.08 11.16 2.09
CA PRO A 16 7.44 12.24 1.17
C PRO A 16 6.31 12.63 0.22
N CYS A 17 6.38 13.85 -0.32
CA CYS A 17 5.51 14.24 -1.42
C CYS A 17 5.93 13.50 -2.69
N TYR A 18 5.11 12.56 -3.16
CA TYR A 18 5.36 11.84 -4.39
C TYR A 18 4.63 12.42 -5.60
N GLN A 19 3.81 13.46 -5.41
CA GLN A 19 3.08 14.11 -6.49
C GLN A 19 4.07 14.77 -7.46
N SER A 20 3.97 14.43 -8.74
CA SER A 20 4.76 15.07 -9.80
C SER A 20 4.06 16.35 -10.24
N TYR A 21 4.63 17.50 -9.88
CA TYR A 21 4.12 18.80 -10.29
C TYR A 21 4.02 18.91 -11.81
N GLY A 22 2.87 19.37 -12.30
CA GLY A 22 2.62 19.62 -13.72
C GLY A 22 2.24 18.41 -14.57
N MET A 23 2.21 17.19 -14.00
CA MET A 23 1.74 16.00 -14.71
C MET A 23 0.34 15.61 -14.26
N VAL A 24 -0.67 16.20 -14.93
CA VAL A 24 -2.08 15.80 -14.81
C VAL A 24 -2.47 15.04 -16.07
N GLY A 25 -2.65 13.73 -15.95
CA GLY A 25 -3.08 12.87 -17.06
C GLY A 25 -4.53 12.46 -16.87
N ASN A 26 -5.41 12.76 -17.82
CA ASN A 26 -6.84 12.39 -17.79
C ASN A 26 -7.59 12.81 -16.50
N GLY A 27 -7.21 13.93 -15.88
CA GLY A 27 -7.81 14.43 -14.63
C GLY A 27 -7.22 13.82 -13.35
N HIS A 28 -6.18 12.98 -13.46
CA HIS A 28 -5.46 12.41 -12.31
C HIS A 28 -4.10 13.09 -12.12
N GLY A 29 -3.71 13.33 -10.87
CA GLY A 29 -2.34 13.68 -10.50
C GLY A 29 -1.44 12.44 -10.58
N TYR A 30 -0.26 12.61 -11.19
CA TYR A 30 0.73 11.54 -11.30
C TYR A 30 1.63 11.47 -10.05
N TYR A 31 1.86 10.26 -9.56
CA TYR A 31 2.66 9.99 -8.37
C TYR A 31 3.86 9.11 -8.70
N GLN A 32 5.05 9.50 -8.23
CA GLN A 32 6.29 8.80 -8.59
C GLN A 32 6.39 7.42 -7.96
N LEU A 33 5.99 7.31 -6.69
CA LEU A 33 6.15 6.09 -5.89
C LEU A 33 4.83 5.68 -5.22
N PRO A 34 4.63 4.37 -5.01
CA PRO A 34 3.35 3.83 -4.56
C PRO A 34 3.16 3.89 -3.04
N TRP A 35 4.17 4.37 -2.29
CA TRP A 35 4.28 4.14 -0.85
C TRP A 35 3.10 4.68 -0.04
N VAL A 36 2.53 5.84 -0.39
CA VAL A 36 1.32 6.36 0.28
C VAL A 36 0.15 5.38 0.15
N ARG A 37 -0.09 4.83 -1.06
CA ARG A 37 -1.16 3.87 -1.31
C ARG A 37 -0.90 2.53 -0.60
N LEU A 38 0.33 2.03 -0.69
CA LEU A 38 0.70 0.73 -0.13
C LEU A 38 0.67 0.75 1.41
N HIS A 39 1.27 1.76 2.03
CA HIS A 39 1.21 1.95 3.49
C HIS A 39 -0.18 2.38 3.96
N GLY A 40 -0.95 3.12 3.15
CA GLY A 40 -2.36 3.41 3.43
C GLY A 40 -3.21 2.14 3.52
N THR A 41 -2.96 1.18 2.62
CA THR A 41 -3.65 -0.12 2.62
C THR A 41 -3.33 -0.93 3.88
N ARG A 42 -2.06 -0.95 4.31
CA ARG A 42 -1.60 -1.81 5.41
C ARG A 42 -1.62 -1.13 6.78
N ASP A 43 -0.86 -0.06 6.89
CA ASP A 43 -0.35 0.45 8.16
C ASP A 43 -1.29 1.52 8.72
N TYR A 44 -1.65 2.53 7.91
CA TYR A 44 -2.46 3.66 8.37
C TYR A 44 -3.92 3.28 8.61
N GLY A 45 -4.46 2.31 7.86
CA GLY A 45 -5.81 1.79 8.07
C GLY A 45 -5.86 0.64 9.08
N GLY A 46 -4.97 -0.35 8.94
CA GLY A 46 -5.00 -1.59 9.72
C GLY A 46 -4.77 -1.36 11.22
N LEU A 47 -3.79 -0.51 11.58
CA LEU A 47 -3.47 -0.21 12.98
C LEU A 47 -4.65 0.43 13.72
N ILE A 48 -5.35 1.34 13.06
CA ILE A 48 -6.47 2.09 13.66
C ILE A 48 -7.70 1.21 13.82
N LYS A 49 -7.97 0.35 12.83
CA LYS A 49 -9.02 -0.68 12.95
C LYS A 49 -8.76 -1.64 14.11
N LEU A 50 -7.49 -1.96 14.37
CA LEU A 50 -7.11 -2.78 15.53
C LEU A 50 -7.37 -2.03 16.84
N TRP A 51 -6.95 -0.76 16.94
CA TRP A 51 -7.18 0.05 18.15
C TRP A 51 -8.65 0.27 18.46
N ALA A 52 -9.52 0.42 17.45
CA ALA A 52 -10.96 0.53 17.65
C ALA A 52 -11.57 -0.65 18.44
N ARG A 53 -10.88 -1.81 18.53
CA ARG A 53 -11.29 -2.96 19.34
C ARG A 53 -10.95 -2.85 20.82
N TYR A 54 -10.15 -1.87 21.20
CA TYR A 54 -9.66 -1.65 22.56
C TYR A 54 -9.96 -0.21 23.03
N PRO A 55 -11.23 0.15 23.31
CA PRO A 55 -11.63 1.54 23.56
C PRO A 55 -10.91 2.23 24.72
N SER A 56 -10.41 1.46 25.70
CA SER A 56 -9.63 1.99 26.83
C SER A 56 -8.16 2.30 26.48
N LEU A 57 -7.69 1.91 25.30
CA LEU A 57 -6.34 2.18 24.82
C LEU A 57 -6.31 3.53 24.12
N HIS A 58 -5.69 4.52 24.77
CA HIS A 58 -5.49 5.85 24.19
C HIS A 58 -4.14 5.92 23.47
N GLN A 59 -4.13 6.53 22.29
CA GLN A 59 -2.95 6.64 21.43
C GLN A 59 -2.85 8.04 20.82
N THR A 60 -1.62 8.49 20.56
CA THR A 60 -1.37 9.76 19.87
C THR A 60 -0.84 9.48 18.47
N VAL A 61 -1.45 10.06 17.44
CA VAL A 61 -1.00 9.94 16.04
C VAL A 61 -0.60 11.30 15.52
N SER A 62 0.59 11.40 14.93
CA SER A 62 1.05 12.57 14.21
C SER A 62 0.93 12.34 12.70
N PHE A 63 0.26 13.26 12.00
CA PHE A 63 0.20 13.26 10.54
C PHE A 63 0.94 14.45 9.96
N THR A 64 1.69 14.19 8.89
CA THR A 64 2.20 15.25 8.03
C THR A 64 1.07 15.70 7.09
N PRO A 65 0.84 17.01 6.91
CA PRO A 65 -0.20 17.51 6.02
C PRO A 65 -0.06 17.00 4.58
N CYS A 66 1.18 16.83 4.09
CA CYS A 66 1.44 16.25 2.77
C CYS A 66 0.99 14.78 2.67
N LEU A 67 1.14 13.97 3.72
CA LEU A 67 0.62 12.60 3.71
C LEU A 67 -0.91 12.60 3.61
N LEU A 68 -1.59 13.45 4.38
CA LEU A 68 -3.05 13.54 4.35
C LEU A 68 -3.58 13.93 2.97
N ALA A 69 -3.00 14.95 2.34
CA ALA A 69 -3.39 15.38 1.00
C ALA A 69 -3.26 14.24 -0.04
N GLN A 70 -2.16 13.48 0.01
CA GLN A 70 -1.96 12.36 -0.91
C GLN A 70 -2.95 11.22 -0.64
N LEU A 71 -3.25 10.92 0.63
CA LEU A 71 -4.27 9.92 0.99
C LEU A 71 -5.66 10.31 0.47
N GLU A 72 -6.01 11.60 0.55
CA GLU A 72 -7.26 12.12 -0.01
C GLU A 72 -7.32 11.96 -1.53
N ASP A 73 -6.23 12.25 -2.25
CA ASP A 73 -6.17 12.05 -3.70
C ASP A 73 -6.36 10.56 -4.06
N TYR A 74 -5.72 9.63 -3.35
CA TYR A 74 -5.96 8.19 -3.57
C TYR A 74 -7.39 7.79 -3.22
N ALA A 75 -7.94 8.28 -2.11
CA ALA A 75 -9.31 8.00 -1.68
C ALA A 75 -10.35 8.45 -2.73
N GLN A 76 -10.14 9.63 -3.33
CA GLN A 76 -11.01 10.18 -4.37
C GLN A 76 -10.76 9.57 -5.75
N GLY A 77 -9.70 8.76 -5.89
CA GLY A 77 -9.28 8.22 -7.18
C GLY A 77 -8.67 9.26 -8.11
N LEU A 78 -8.15 10.37 -7.56
CA LEU A 78 -7.45 11.43 -8.28
C LEU A 78 -5.95 11.15 -8.39
N ALA A 79 -5.39 10.25 -7.59
CA ALA A 79 -3.98 9.84 -7.68
C ALA A 79 -3.77 8.58 -8.54
N ILE A 80 -2.77 8.62 -9.41
CA ILE A 80 -2.22 7.43 -10.06
C ILE A 80 -0.70 7.38 -9.90
N ASP A 81 -0.20 6.35 -9.20
CA ASP A 81 1.22 6.05 -9.18
C ASP A 81 1.65 5.12 -10.32
N ARG A 82 2.95 5.08 -10.57
CA ARG A 82 3.53 4.24 -11.62
C ARG A 82 3.21 2.76 -11.46
N HIS A 83 3.25 2.22 -10.24
CA HIS A 83 2.96 0.80 -10.00
C HIS A 83 1.47 0.50 -10.20
N LEU A 84 0.58 1.42 -9.81
CA LEU A 84 -0.85 1.35 -10.06
C LEU A 84 -1.15 1.34 -11.56
N ALA A 85 -0.54 2.25 -12.33
CA ALA A 85 -0.69 2.28 -13.78
C ALA A 85 -0.27 0.97 -14.46
N LEU A 86 0.89 0.42 -14.07
CA LEU A 86 1.37 -0.87 -14.57
C LEU A 86 0.47 -2.04 -14.13
N THR A 87 -0.01 -2.01 -12.88
CA THR A 87 -0.93 -3.02 -12.33
C THR A 87 -2.24 -3.08 -13.12
N LEU A 88 -2.73 -1.94 -13.62
CA LEU A 88 -3.96 -1.84 -14.40
C LEU A 88 -3.74 -2.02 -15.92
N SER A 89 -2.50 -2.21 -16.36
CA SER A 89 -2.18 -2.45 -17.77
C SER A 89 -2.45 -3.91 -18.17
N SER A 90 -2.90 -4.10 -19.41
CA SER A 90 -3.00 -5.43 -20.03
C SER A 90 -1.59 -5.98 -20.24
N VAL A 91 -1.35 -7.21 -19.77
CA VAL A 91 -0.01 -7.83 -19.79
C VAL A 91 0.47 -8.13 -21.21
N GLU A 92 -0.48 -8.31 -22.13
CA GLU A 92 -0.26 -8.50 -23.56
C GLU A 92 0.27 -7.24 -24.26
N LYS A 93 0.02 -6.07 -23.68
CA LYS A 93 0.41 -4.76 -24.23
C LYS A 93 1.61 -4.13 -23.52
N LEU A 94 2.22 -4.82 -22.56
CA LEU A 94 3.39 -4.30 -21.85
C LEU A 94 4.58 -4.18 -22.80
N SER A 95 5.16 -2.98 -22.88
CA SER A 95 6.41 -2.75 -23.58
C SER A 95 7.58 -3.46 -22.89
N LEU A 96 8.69 -3.61 -23.60
CA LEU A 96 9.92 -4.17 -23.02
C LEU A 96 10.37 -3.36 -21.80
N GLU A 97 10.34 -2.04 -21.89
CA GLU A 97 10.70 -1.12 -20.80
C GLU A 97 9.81 -1.34 -19.58
N GLN A 98 8.49 -1.45 -19.77
CA GLN A 98 7.54 -1.72 -18.69
C GLN A 98 7.79 -3.09 -18.03
N LYS A 99 8.15 -4.11 -18.81
CA LYS A 99 8.50 -5.44 -18.26
C LYS A 99 9.77 -5.38 -17.41
N VAL A 100 10.80 -4.68 -17.88
CA VAL A 100 12.05 -4.45 -17.12
C VAL A 100 11.75 -3.73 -15.82
N GLU A 101 10.94 -2.67 -15.89
CA GLU A 101 10.53 -1.90 -14.72
C GLU A 101 9.79 -2.77 -13.69
N ILE A 102 8.80 -3.54 -14.13
CA ILE A 102 8.06 -4.47 -13.26
C ILE A 102 9.02 -5.44 -12.56
N LEU A 103 9.92 -6.07 -13.30
CA LEU A 103 10.90 -7.03 -12.75
C LEU A 103 11.95 -6.38 -11.83
N THR A 104 12.07 -5.06 -11.87
CA THR A 104 12.99 -4.28 -11.04
C THR A 104 12.32 -3.83 -9.75
N THR A 105 11.09 -3.33 -9.81
CA THR A 105 10.45 -2.63 -8.68
C THR A 105 9.34 -3.42 -7.99
N PHE A 106 8.78 -4.47 -8.61
CA PHE A 106 7.63 -5.17 -8.00
C PHE A 106 8.02 -6.18 -6.90
N PHE A 107 9.31 -6.29 -6.57
CA PHE A 107 9.86 -7.14 -5.50
C PHE A 107 10.47 -6.35 -4.34
N GLU A 108 10.08 -5.09 -4.15
CA GLU A 108 10.59 -4.21 -3.08
C GLU A 108 10.05 -4.54 -1.67
N ALA A 109 9.18 -5.54 -1.54
CA ALA A 109 8.73 -6.06 -0.24
C ALA A 109 9.83 -6.86 0.47
N ASN A 110 9.78 -6.97 1.80
CA ASN A 110 10.77 -7.74 2.55
C ASN A 110 10.72 -9.23 2.13
N PRO A 111 11.83 -9.81 1.62
CA PRO A 111 11.80 -11.19 1.13
C PRO A 111 11.41 -12.21 2.20
N ARG A 112 11.95 -12.09 3.41
CA ARG A 112 11.75 -13.08 4.48
C ARG A 112 10.33 -13.05 5.05
N THR A 113 9.79 -11.87 5.30
CA THR A 113 8.53 -11.72 6.04
C THR A 113 7.32 -11.50 5.14
N GLN A 114 7.50 -11.07 3.90
CA GLN A 114 6.39 -10.74 3.00
C GLN A 114 6.37 -11.58 1.72
N ILE A 115 7.52 -11.87 1.12
CA ILE A 115 7.58 -12.62 -0.16
C ILE A 115 7.56 -14.13 0.08
N PHE A 116 8.48 -14.66 0.87
CA PHE A 116 8.66 -16.11 1.10
C PHE A 116 7.44 -16.81 1.71
N PRO A 117 6.62 -16.18 2.57
CA PRO A 117 5.39 -16.82 3.03
C PRO A 117 4.36 -17.09 1.90
N GLN A 118 4.50 -16.43 0.74
CA GLN A 118 3.56 -16.53 -0.38
C GLN A 118 4.16 -17.39 -1.49
N HIS A 119 3.70 -18.63 -1.62
CA HIS A 119 4.28 -19.63 -2.52
C HIS A 119 4.47 -19.12 -3.96
N ARG A 120 3.44 -18.50 -4.57
CA ARG A 120 3.56 -18.01 -5.95
C ARG A 120 4.48 -16.79 -6.06
N TYR A 121 4.41 -15.86 -5.10
CA TYR A 121 5.25 -14.67 -5.13
C TYR A 121 6.73 -15.02 -4.89
N GLN A 122 7.00 -15.94 -3.98
CA GLN A 122 8.30 -16.56 -3.75
C GLN A 122 8.83 -17.21 -5.03
N GLN A 123 8.02 -18.02 -5.71
CA GLN A 123 8.43 -18.68 -6.94
C GLN A 123 8.92 -17.68 -7.99
N LEU A 124 8.15 -16.60 -8.22
CA LEU A 124 8.50 -15.55 -9.19
C LEU A 124 9.76 -14.78 -8.75
N TYR A 125 9.88 -14.48 -7.46
CA TYR A 125 11.04 -13.83 -6.89
C TYR A 125 12.31 -14.66 -7.07
N GLU A 126 12.28 -15.93 -6.70
CA GLU A 126 13.43 -16.84 -6.82
C GLU A 126 13.87 -17.05 -8.27
N GLN A 127 12.92 -17.13 -9.20
CA GLN A 127 13.23 -17.20 -10.64
C GLN A 127 13.96 -15.94 -11.09
N ARG A 128 13.44 -14.75 -10.76
CA ARG A 128 14.08 -13.47 -11.09
C ARG A 128 15.49 -13.38 -10.50
N GLN A 129 15.69 -13.84 -9.26
CA GLN A 129 17.00 -13.79 -8.60
C GLN A 129 18.01 -14.78 -9.17
N ARG A 130 17.58 -15.99 -9.55
CA ARG A 130 18.48 -17.02 -10.09
C ARG A 130 18.82 -16.82 -11.55
N GLN A 131 17.84 -16.38 -12.36
CA GLN A 131 17.97 -16.35 -13.82
C GLN A 131 18.22 -14.93 -14.37
N GLY A 132 17.89 -13.89 -13.60
CA GLY A 132 18.00 -12.51 -14.04
C GLY A 132 16.81 -11.99 -14.84
N ILE A 133 16.79 -10.68 -15.08
CA ILE A 133 15.69 -9.96 -15.73
C ILE A 133 15.53 -10.40 -17.18
N ASP A 134 16.61 -10.47 -17.96
CA ASP A 134 16.56 -10.81 -19.39
C ASP A 134 16.01 -12.22 -19.64
N TRP A 135 16.35 -13.16 -18.76
CA TRP A 135 15.79 -14.51 -18.83
C TRP A 135 14.29 -14.49 -18.54
N CYS A 136 13.85 -13.79 -17.49
CA CYS A 136 12.43 -13.65 -17.17
C CYS A 136 11.65 -13.04 -18.34
N ILE A 137 12.15 -11.98 -18.98
CA ILE A 137 11.51 -11.35 -20.14
C ILE A 137 11.31 -12.34 -21.28
N SER A 138 12.30 -13.23 -21.50
CA SER A 138 12.29 -14.18 -22.61
C SER A 138 11.45 -15.44 -22.34
N HIS A 139 11.26 -15.83 -21.07
CA HIS A 139 10.66 -17.12 -20.70
C HIS A 139 9.31 -17.00 -19.97
N TRP A 140 9.05 -15.87 -19.31
CA TRP A 140 7.79 -15.67 -18.59
C TRP A 140 6.63 -15.51 -19.55
N GLN A 141 5.53 -16.18 -19.20
CA GLN A 141 4.25 -16.05 -19.87
C GLN A 141 3.52 -14.81 -19.37
N PRO A 142 2.53 -14.29 -20.11
CA PRO A 142 1.71 -13.16 -19.66
C PRO A 142 1.12 -13.36 -18.24
N GLN A 143 0.81 -14.61 -17.87
CA GLN A 143 0.30 -14.95 -16.56
C GLN A 143 1.31 -14.74 -15.42
N ASP A 144 2.62 -14.93 -15.66
CA ASP A 144 3.65 -14.69 -14.64
C ASP A 144 3.72 -13.20 -14.29
N PHE A 145 3.64 -12.32 -15.29
CA PHE A 145 3.53 -10.88 -15.09
C PHE A 145 2.21 -10.51 -14.39
N SER A 146 1.09 -11.11 -14.80
CA SER A 146 -0.21 -10.82 -14.17
C SER A 146 -0.21 -11.19 -12.69
N ASP A 147 0.37 -12.34 -12.35
CA ASP A 147 0.48 -12.81 -10.97
C ASP A 147 1.43 -11.93 -10.16
N LEU A 148 2.57 -11.50 -10.73
CA LEU A 148 3.49 -10.56 -10.06
C LEU A 148 2.82 -9.22 -9.76
N LEU A 149 2.11 -8.66 -10.75
CA LEU A 149 1.39 -7.39 -10.61
C LEU A 149 0.30 -7.49 -9.52
N ALA A 150 -0.39 -8.63 -9.42
CA ALA A 150 -1.34 -8.87 -8.33
C ALA A 150 -0.65 -9.00 -6.97
N TRP A 151 0.40 -9.83 -6.86
CA TRP A 151 1.09 -10.11 -5.60
C TRP A 151 1.78 -8.91 -5.00
N HIS A 152 2.40 -8.07 -5.82
CA HIS A 152 2.97 -6.81 -5.38
C HIS A 152 1.97 -5.96 -4.60
N ASN A 153 0.67 -6.02 -4.94
CA ASN A 153 -0.38 -5.29 -4.25
C ASN A 153 -1.01 -6.08 -3.10
N LEU A 154 -1.17 -7.41 -3.23
CA LEU A 154 -1.80 -8.27 -2.22
C LEU A 154 -1.02 -8.32 -0.90
N ILE A 155 0.30 -8.27 -0.94
CA ILE A 155 1.14 -8.33 0.27
C ILE A 155 1.00 -7.10 1.19
N TRP A 156 0.28 -6.06 0.75
CA TRP A 156 0.01 -4.85 1.54
C TRP A 156 -1.34 -4.86 2.22
N PHE A 157 -2.16 -5.91 2.06
CA PHE A 157 -3.29 -6.08 2.97
C PHE A 157 -2.77 -6.56 4.33
N ASP A 158 -3.23 -5.91 5.39
CA ASP A 158 -2.89 -6.33 6.75
C ASP A 158 -3.63 -7.63 7.12
N ALA A 159 -3.12 -8.33 8.13
CA ALA A 159 -3.65 -9.63 8.55
C ALA A 159 -5.12 -9.57 8.98
N LEU A 160 -5.58 -8.45 9.54
CA LEU A 160 -6.96 -8.27 9.96
C LEU A 160 -7.87 -8.16 8.74
N THR A 161 -7.48 -7.35 7.75
CA THR A 161 -8.22 -7.25 6.48
C THR A 161 -8.29 -8.61 5.76
N ILE A 162 -7.18 -9.37 5.70
CA ILE A 162 -7.18 -10.72 5.11
C ILE A 162 -8.10 -11.68 5.91
N ALA A 163 -8.13 -11.53 7.24
CA ALA A 163 -8.95 -12.36 8.11
C ALA A 163 -10.44 -12.00 8.09
N GLU A 164 -10.85 -10.83 7.58
CA GLU A 164 -12.23 -10.36 7.66
C GLU A 164 -12.91 -10.16 6.30
N ASP A 165 -12.16 -9.69 5.30
CA ASP A 165 -12.68 -9.48 3.96
C ASP A 165 -12.53 -10.76 3.12
N ARG A 166 -13.68 -11.34 2.73
CA ARG A 166 -13.74 -12.59 1.97
C ARG A 166 -13.02 -12.48 0.63
N ASP A 167 -13.16 -11.37 -0.09
CA ASP A 167 -12.57 -11.22 -1.41
C ASP A 167 -11.04 -11.18 -1.32
N VAL A 168 -10.53 -10.41 -0.35
CA VAL A 168 -9.07 -10.32 -0.10
C VAL A 168 -8.52 -11.69 0.28
N ARG A 169 -9.22 -12.41 1.17
CA ARG A 169 -8.85 -13.75 1.59
C ARG A 169 -8.81 -14.73 0.41
N ASP A 170 -9.85 -14.71 -0.43
CA ASP A 170 -9.96 -15.59 -1.60
C ASP A 170 -8.84 -15.33 -2.61
N TRP A 171 -8.46 -14.06 -2.84
CA TRP A 171 -7.29 -13.73 -3.67
C TRP A 171 -6.00 -14.24 -3.06
N TYR A 172 -5.82 -14.04 -1.75
CA TYR A 172 -4.61 -14.43 -1.04
C TYR A 172 -4.37 -15.95 -1.10
N PHE A 173 -5.41 -16.77 -0.91
CA PHE A 173 -5.31 -18.23 -0.98
C PHE A 173 -5.33 -18.79 -2.40
N ARG A 174 -5.89 -18.09 -3.38
CA ARG A 174 -5.87 -18.51 -4.80
C ARG A 174 -4.44 -18.62 -5.34
N GLN A 175 -3.55 -17.77 -4.86
CA GLN A 175 -2.12 -17.72 -5.19
C GLN A 175 -1.75 -17.37 -6.64
N LYS A 176 -2.52 -17.74 -7.66
CA LYS A 176 -2.13 -17.60 -9.07
C LYS A 176 -3.33 -17.37 -9.98
N SER A 177 -3.07 -17.21 -11.27
CA SER A 177 -4.08 -17.05 -12.32
C SER A 177 -4.91 -15.77 -12.16
N PHE A 178 -4.26 -14.68 -11.73
CA PHE A 178 -4.93 -13.39 -11.61
C PHE A 178 -5.18 -12.78 -12.97
N THR A 179 -6.41 -12.31 -13.18
CA THR A 179 -6.82 -11.60 -14.40
C THR A 179 -6.65 -10.09 -14.23
N LEU A 180 -6.78 -9.33 -15.32
CA LEU A 180 -6.89 -7.87 -15.24
C LEU A 180 -8.07 -7.44 -14.34
N GLY A 181 -9.20 -8.15 -14.44
CA GLY A 181 -10.37 -7.88 -13.59
C GLY A 181 -10.09 -8.14 -12.09
N ASP A 182 -9.30 -9.15 -11.75
CA ASP A 182 -8.86 -9.36 -10.36
C ASP A 182 -7.97 -8.20 -9.88
N ARG A 183 -7.00 -7.77 -10.70
CA ARG A 183 -6.11 -6.64 -10.36
C ARG A 183 -6.90 -5.33 -10.17
N GLN A 184 -7.90 -5.07 -11.02
CA GLN A 184 -8.81 -3.94 -10.86
C GLN A 184 -9.59 -3.99 -9.54
N ARG A 185 -10.08 -5.18 -9.14
CA ARG A 185 -10.78 -5.36 -7.86
C ARG A 185 -9.86 -5.21 -6.66
N ILE A 186 -8.63 -5.73 -6.73
CA ILE A 186 -7.60 -5.56 -5.70
C ILE A 186 -7.34 -4.07 -5.46
N ILE A 187 -7.06 -3.31 -6.51
CA ILE A 187 -6.85 -1.86 -6.43
C ILE A 187 -8.11 -1.15 -5.90
N SER A 188 -9.30 -1.54 -6.35
CA SER A 188 -10.55 -0.96 -5.86
C SER A 188 -10.73 -1.18 -4.35
N LYS A 189 -10.31 -2.34 -3.85
CA LYS A 189 -10.33 -2.66 -2.41
C LYS A 189 -9.31 -1.85 -1.63
N GLN A 190 -8.09 -1.67 -2.16
CA GLN A 190 -7.09 -0.77 -1.55
C GLN A 190 -7.65 0.65 -1.42
N ARG A 191 -8.29 1.18 -2.48
CA ARG A 191 -8.95 2.49 -2.44
C ARG A 191 -10.05 2.55 -1.37
N GLN A 192 -10.89 1.52 -1.27
CA GLN A 192 -11.93 1.45 -0.24
C GLN A 192 -11.35 1.52 1.19
N ILE A 193 -10.22 0.84 1.43
CA ILE A 193 -9.53 0.90 2.73
C ILE A 193 -9.00 2.32 2.98
N ILE A 194 -8.37 2.92 1.98
CA ILE A 194 -7.80 4.28 2.07
C ILE A 194 -8.90 5.33 2.35
N GLN A 195 -10.06 5.20 1.71
CA GLN A 195 -11.23 6.05 1.96
C GLN A 195 -11.69 6.01 3.43
N GLY A 196 -11.48 4.89 4.12
CA GLY A 196 -11.85 4.73 5.53
C GLY A 196 -10.84 5.30 6.52
N ILE A 197 -9.61 5.64 6.10
CA ILE A 197 -8.53 6.06 7.03
C ILE A 197 -8.93 7.33 7.77
N ILE A 198 -9.16 8.43 7.06
CA ILE A 198 -9.43 9.73 7.67
C ILE A 198 -10.74 9.72 8.49
N PRO A 199 -11.87 9.17 7.99
CA PRO A 199 -13.09 9.07 8.79
C PRO A 199 -12.92 8.28 10.08
N LEU A 200 -12.19 7.15 10.05
CA LEU A 200 -11.98 6.33 11.24
C LEU A 200 -11.11 7.05 12.28
N HIS A 201 -10.05 7.73 11.85
CA HIS A 201 -9.23 8.56 12.75
C HIS A 201 -10.07 9.65 13.43
N ARG A 202 -10.91 10.34 12.66
CA ARG A 202 -11.82 11.37 13.17
C ARG A 202 -12.79 10.79 14.20
N GLN A 203 -13.41 9.65 13.90
CA GLN A 203 -14.32 8.99 14.82
C GLN A 203 -13.63 8.63 16.15
N LEU A 204 -12.43 8.05 16.09
CA LEU A 204 -11.71 7.69 17.31
C LEU A 204 -11.22 8.93 18.08
N GLN A 205 -10.91 10.02 17.39
CA GLN A 205 -10.61 11.30 18.02
C GLN A 205 -11.83 11.88 18.76
N GLU A 206 -13.00 11.89 18.12
CA GLU A 206 -14.26 12.37 18.71
C GLU A 206 -14.68 11.51 19.93
N SER A 207 -14.33 10.22 19.95
CA SER A 207 -14.55 9.34 21.10
C SER A 207 -13.53 9.50 22.25
N GLY A 208 -12.49 10.32 22.07
CA GLY A 208 -11.40 10.50 23.03
C GLY A 208 -10.35 9.39 23.03
N GLN A 209 -10.47 8.40 22.15
CA GLN A 209 -9.52 7.30 22.05
C GLN A 209 -8.22 7.69 21.33
N LEU A 210 -8.31 8.60 20.35
CA LEU A 210 -7.14 9.12 19.65
C LEU A 210 -6.92 10.61 19.92
N GLU A 211 -5.67 10.97 20.16
CA GLU A 211 -5.20 12.33 20.02
C GLU A 211 -4.48 12.49 18.67
N ILE A 212 -4.91 13.47 17.87
CA ILE A 212 -4.28 13.75 16.57
C ILE A 212 -3.47 15.03 16.69
N ILE A 213 -2.17 14.93 16.39
CA ILE A 213 -1.24 16.05 16.29
C ILE A 213 -0.73 16.16 14.85
N THR A 214 -0.10 17.29 14.52
CA THR A 214 0.42 17.54 13.16
C THR A 214 1.88 18.00 13.20
N SER A 215 2.50 18.08 12.04
CA SER A 215 3.87 18.54 11.83
C SER A 215 3.94 19.47 10.60
N PRO A 216 5.09 20.09 10.29
CA PRO A 216 5.24 20.87 9.06
C PRO A 216 4.88 20.07 7.79
N TYR A 217 4.44 20.79 6.75
CA TYR A 217 3.79 20.23 5.57
C TYR A 217 4.53 19.03 4.94
N ALA A 218 5.82 19.18 4.61
CA ALA A 218 6.62 18.16 3.89
C ALA A 218 7.83 17.65 4.69
N THR A 219 7.77 17.69 6.03
CA THR A 219 8.87 17.27 6.94
C THR A 219 10.26 17.76 6.53
N GLN A 220 10.35 18.96 5.93
CA GLN A 220 11.64 19.58 5.70
C GLN A 220 12.38 19.67 7.04
N PHE A 221 13.64 19.21 7.04
CA PHE A 221 14.55 19.41 8.16
C PHE A 221 14.42 20.86 8.60
N CYS A 222 13.90 21.07 9.81
CA CYS A 222 13.87 22.38 10.43
C CYS A 222 14.98 22.43 11.48
N PRO A 223 16.25 22.63 11.08
CA PRO A 223 17.17 23.43 11.84
C PRO A 223 17.28 24.80 11.15
N PHE A 224 17.19 25.82 11.99
CA PHE A 224 17.45 27.25 11.76
C PHE A 224 18.25 27.62 10.51
#